data_AF-A0A536CPR7-F1
#
_entry.id   AF-A0A536CPR7-F1
#
_cell.length_a   1.000
_cell.length_b   1.000
_cell.length_c   1.000
_cell.angle_alpha   90.00
_cell.angle_beta   90.00
_cell.angle_gamma   90.00
#
_symmetry.space_group_name_H-M   'P 1'
#
loop_
_entity.id
_entity.type
_entity.pdbx_description
1 polymer ?
#
loop_
_entity_poly.entity_id
_entity_poly.type
_entity_poly.pdbx_seq_one_letter_code
_entity_poly.pdbx_strand_id
1 'polypeptide(L)'
;MCAMTGRPAETWRKFRFATPPDWAYALLALVVLGGIGIIAYAIVIASISRRASGYLPLTKRSRLLLNLYMWGTAALFPVFLVLLIAGIVLAGNTDDQALGFVAGTMIVTSVVLLVAFLVLVVLRRWIGPGAKVMEPPIGYYDKPVELRRVHPTFVGAIHQMQATRMAKIARPT
;
A
#
# COMPACT_ATOMS: atom_id res chain seq x y z
N MET A 1 9.10 -18.65 9.80
CA MET A 1 7.79 -18.19 10.35
C MET A 1 7.20 -17.12 9.44
N CYS A 2 5.88 -17.07 9.32
CA CYS A 2 5.14 -16.06 8.55
C CYS A 2 5.14 -14.72 9.28
N ALA A 3 5.48 -13.64 8.57
CA ALA A 3 5.59 -12.31 9.15
C ALA A 3 4.24 -11.74 9.64
N MET A 4 3.11 -12.16 9.06
CA MET A 4 1.77 -11.67 9.41
C MET A 4 1.06 -12.52 10.47
N THR A 5 1.13 -13.85 10.35
CA THR A 5 0.28 -14.77 11.13
C THR A 5 1.07 -15.65 12.10
N GLY A 6 2.40 -15.59 12.08
CA GLY A 6 3.25 -16.40 12.95
C GLY A 6 3.31 -17.89 12.65
N ARG A 7 2.45 -18.40 11.75
CA ARG A 7 2.43 -19.79 11.25
C ARG A 7 3.70 -20.14 10.46
N PRO A 8 4.01 -21.42 10.21
CA PRO A 8 5.10 -21.79 9.30
C PRO A 8 4.95 -21.08 7.95
N ALA A 9 6.07 -20.60 7.41
CA ALA A 9 6.08 -19.86 6.16
C ALA A 9 6.03 -20.85 4.99
N GLU A 10 5.19 -20.56 4.01
CA GLU A 10 5.01 -21.42 2.83
C GLU A 10 5.49 -20.74 1.55
N THR A 11 5.53 -19.41 1.53
CA THR A 11 5.86 -18.62 0.34
C THR A 11 6.65 -17.37 0.72
N TRP A 12 7.33 -16.80 -0.26
CA TRP A 12 8.01 -15.51 -0.14
C TRP A 12 7.34 -14.49 -1.05
N ARG A 13 7.12 -13.28 -0.54
CA ARG A 13 6.60 -12.17 -1.34
C ARG A 13 7.49 -10.95 -1.18
N LYS A 14 7.80 -10.30 -2.30
CA LYS A 14 8.51 -9.02 -2.32
C LYS A 14 7.56 -7.92 -1.84
N PHE A 15 7.96 -7.21 -0.79
CA PHE A 15 7.33 -5.98 -0.33
C PHE A 15 8.21 -4.79 -0.71
N ARG A 16 7.57 -3.70 -1.10
CA ARG A 16 8.23 -2.41 -1.32
C ARG A 16 7.77 -1.48 -0.21
N PHE A 17 8.70 -1.06 0.62
CA PHE A 17 8.49 -0.08 1.67
C PHE A 17 8.91 1.28 1.15
N ALA A 18 8.06 2.28 1.37
CA ALA A 18 8.35 3.66 1.06
C ALA A 18 8.10 4.46 2.33
N THR A 19 9.14 5.14 2.81
CA THR A 19 9.02 6.03 3.96
C THR A 19 9.24 7.46 3.45
N PRO A 20 8.20 8.31 3.44
CA PRO A 20 8.38 9.73 3.17
C PRO A 20 9.22 10.37 4.28
N PRO A 21 10.09 11.35 3.97
CA PRO A 21 10.76 12.10 5.01
C PRO A 21 9.77 12.98 5.77
N ASP A 22 10.02 13.23 7.06
CA ASP A 22 9.06 13.89 7.96
C ASP A 22 8.71 15.32 7.51
N TRP A 23 9.64 16.03 6.86
CA TRP A 23 9.39 17.36 6.29
C TRP A 23 8.44 17.33 5.08
N ALA A 24 8.29 16.20 4.37
CA ALA A 24 7.37 16.10 3.23
C ALA A 24 5.90 16.16 3.65
N TYR A 25 5.58 15.94 4.93
CA TYR A 25 4.24 16.19 5.47
C TYR A 25 3.93 17.70 5.57
N ALA A 26 4.94 18.58 5.64
CA ALA A 26 4.71 20.03 5.60
C ALA A 26 4.20 20.51 4.24
N LEU A 27 4.60 19.84 3.15
CA LEU A 27 4.05 20.09 1.81
C LEU A 27 2.56 19.65 1.69
N LEU A 28 2.11 18.72 2.54
CA LEU A 28 0.71 18.29 2.60
C LEU A 28 -0.17 19.46 3.06
N ALA A 29 0.29 20.20 4.08
CA ALA A 29 -0.43 21.34 4.63
C ALA A 29 -0.66 22.44 3.59
N LEU A 30 0.35 22.72 2.75
CA LEU A 30 0.22 23.69 1.64
C LEU A 30 -0.75 23.21 0.55
N VAL A 31 -0.79 21.90 0.29
CA VAL A 31 -1.69 21.30 -0.70
C VAL A 31 -3.14 21.28 -0.23
N VAL A 32 -3.37 21.03 1.06
CA VAL A 32 -4.71 21.09 1.68
C VAL A 32 -5.27 22.51 1.69
N LEU A 33 -4.41 23.52 1.86
CA LEU A 33 -4.79 24.93 1.74
C LEU A 33 -5.08 25.37 0.29
N GLY A 34 -4.45 24.73 -0.71
CA GLY A 34 -4.54 25.13 -2.13
C GLY A 34 -5.52 24.33 -3.00
N GLY A 35 -6.19 23.30 -2.48
CA GLY A 35 -7.29 22.57 -3.13
C GLY A 35 -6.96 21.71 -4.37
N ILE A 36 -5.83 21.93 -5.04
CA ILE A 36 -5.53 21.31 -6.36
C ILE A 36 -4.52 20.15 -6.27
N GLY A 37 -3.86 19.95 -5.15
CA GLY A 37 -2.58 19.25 -5.17
C GLY A 37 -2.54 17.78 -4.77
N ILE A 38 -3.62 17.03 -4.52
CA ILE A 38 -3.50 15.66 -3.95
C ILE A 38 -2.67 14.74 -4.88
N ILE A 39 -2.87 14.83 -6.19
CA ILE A 39 -2.16 14.02 -7.18
C ILE A 39 -0.70 14.47 -7.29
N ALA A 40 -0.44 15.78 -7.41
CA ALA A 40 0.91 16.33 -7.45
C ALA A 40 1.69 16.02 -6.16
N TYR A 41 1.03 16.13 -5.01
CA TYR A 41 1.57 15.78 -3.70
C TYR A 41 1.94 14.30 -3.60
N ALA A 42 1.07 13.41 -4.08
CA ALA A 42 1.36 11.98 -4.13
C ALA A 42 2.58 11.68 -5.01
N ILE A 43 2.74 12.37 -6.14
CA ILE A 43 3.91 12.25 -7.03
C ILE A 43 5.19 12.74 -6.34
N VAL A 44 5.15 13.90 -5.67
CA VAL A 44 6.29 14.48 -4.96
C VAL A 44 6.74 13.57 -3.81
N ILE A 45 5.82 13.08 -2.97
CA ILE A 45 6.16 12.08 -1.95
C ILE A 45 6.75 10.84 -2.60
N ALA A 46 6.12 10.32 -3.66
CA ALA A 46 6.61 9.11 -4.31
C ALA A 46 8.05 9.31 -4.80
N SER A 47 8.37 10.48 -5.35
CA SER A 47 9.71 10.82 -5.85
C SER A 47 10.75 10.91 -4.72
N ILE A 48 10.39 11.52 -3.59
CA ILE A 48 11.33 11.83 -2.50
C ILE A 48 11.37 10.70 -1.44
N SER A 49 10.41 9.78 -1.47
CA SER A 49 10.35 8.67 -0.52
C SER A 49 11.59 7.79 -0.59
N ARG A 50 12.17 7.47 0.57
CA ARG A 50 13.20 6.44 0.66
C ARG A 50 12.51 5.09 0.45
N ARG A 51 12.90 4.39 -0.61
CA ARG A 51 12.35 3.07 -0.96
C ARG A 51 13.32 1.97 -0.56
N ALA A 52 12.80 0.94 0.08
CA ALA A 52 13.50 -0.33 0.29
C ALA A 52 12.60 -1.46 -0.20
N SER A 53 13.20 -2.53 -0.75
CA SER A 53 12.45 -3.71 -1.13
C SER A 53 13.06 -4.95 -0.53
N GLY A 54 12.23 -5.83 0.02
CA GLY A 54 12.68 -7.06 0.67
C GLY A 54 11.66 -8.17 0.50
N TYR A 55 12.12 -9.41 0.62
CA TYR A 55 11.23 -10.57 0.64
C TYR A 55 10.83 -10.88 2.07
N LEU A 56 9.52 -10.99 2.31
CA LEU A 56 9.00 -11.44 3.59
C LEU A 56 8.33 -12.82 3.44
N PRO A 57 8.54 -13.72 4.41
CA PRO A 57 7.89 -15.01 4.43
C PRO A 57 6.41 -14.87 4.81
N LEU A 58 5.55 -15.52 4.03
CA LEU A 58 4.09 -15.49 4.17
C LEU A 58 3.48 -16.90 4.04
N THR A 59 2.23 -17.03 4.49
CA THR A 59 1.36 -18.20 4.18
C THR A 59 0.65 -18.01 2.83
N LYS A 60 0.27 -19.11 2.16
CA LYS A 60 -0.50 -19.05 0.89
C LYS A 60 -1.80 -18.25 1.05
N ARG A 61 -2.54 -18.46 2.16
CA ARG A 61 -3.78 -17.74 2.48
C ARG A 61 -3.57 -16.23 2.61
N SER A 62 -2.53 -15.81 3.35
CA SER A 62 -2.20 -14.38 3.49
C SER A 62 -1.79 -13.74 2.16
N ARG A 63 -1.07 -14.48 1.30
CA ARG A 63 -0.69 -14.00 -0.03
C ARG A 63 -1.91 -13.79 -0.91
N LEU A 64 -2.86 -14.72 -0.89
CA LEU A 64 -4.10 -14.64 -1.66
C LEU A 64 -4.95 -13.44 -1.21
N LEU A 65 -5.16 -13.25 0.10
CA LEU A 65 -5.90 -12.09 0.61
C LEU A 65 -5.28 -10.75 0.20
N LEU A 66 -3.96 -10.62 0.34
CA LEU A 66 -3.25 -9.42 -0.10
C LEU A 66 -3.33 -9.23 -1.63
N ASN A 67 -3.35 -10.31 -2.40
CA ASN A 67 -3.47 -10.21 -3.86
C ASN A 67 -4.89 -9.80 -4.26
N LEU A 68 -5.91 -10.43 -3.68
CA LEU A 68 -7.33 -10.11 -3.90
C LEU A 68 -7.59 -8.63 -3.58
N TYR A 69 -7.07 -8.15 -2.46
CA TYR A 69 -7.21 -6.77 -2.06
C TYR A 69 -6.49 -5.79 -3.00
N MET A 70 -5.24 -6.08 -3.37
CA MET A 70 -4.48 -5.25 -4.32
C MET A 70 -5.15 -5.20 -5.70
N TRP A 71 -5.57 -6.34 -6.22
CA TRP A 71 -6.23 -6.45 -7.52
C TRP A 71 -7.63 -5.84 -7.48
N GLY A 72 -8.39 -6.06 -6.42
CA GLY A 72 -9.71 -5.46 -6.23
C GLY A 72 -9.66 -3.94 -6.20
N THR A 73 -8.72 -3.38 -5.44
CA THR A 73 -8.52 -1.92 -5.41
C THR A 73 -8.06 -1.38 -6.77
N ALA A 74 -7.17 -2.10 -7.47
CA ALA A 74 -6.69 -1.71 -8.79
C ALA A 74 -7.78 -1.77 -9.88
N ALA A 75 -8.70 -2.74 -9.80
CA ALA A 75 -9.81 -2.88 -10.72
C ALA A 75 -10.95 -1.89 -10.45
N LEU A 76 -11.10 -1.43 -9.21
CA LEU A 76 -12.18 -0.50 -8.83
C LEU A 76 -12.07 0.85 -9.55
N PHE A 77 -10.84 1.36 -9.72
CA PHE A 77 -10.59 2.65 -10.35
C PHE A 77 -11.02 2.73 -11.83
N PRO A 78 -10.62 1.80 -12.72
CA PRO A 78 -11.09 1.82 -14.10
C PRO A 78 -12.60 1.58 -14.21
N VAL A 79 -13.19 0.74 -13.36
CA VAL A 79 -14.65 0.51 -13.35
C VAL A 79 -15.39 1.80 -12.99
N PHE A 80 -14.94 2.53 -11.96
CA PHE A 80 -15.46 3.85 -11.62
C PHE A 80 -15.40 4.81 -12.83
N LEU A 81 -14.24 4.89 -13.48
CA LEU A 81 -13.99 5.82 -14.57
C LEU A 81 -14.89 5.53 -15.78
N VAL A 82 -15.05 4.25 -16.13
CA VAL A 82 -15.95 3.82 -17.22
C VAL A 82 -17.41 4.15 -16.90
N LEU A 83 -17.88 3.85 -15.68
CA LEU A 83 -19.25 4.14 -15.24
C LEU A 83 -19.55 5.65 -15.26
N LEU A 84 -18.61 6.46 -14.78
CA LEU A 84 -18.77 7.91 -14.74
C LEU A 84 -18.87 8.48 -16.17
N ILE A 85 -17.95 8.09 -17.06
CA ILE A 85 -17.95 8.57 -18.45
C ILE A 85 -19.22 8.12 -19.18
N ALA A 86 -19.59 6.84 -19.07
CA ALA A 86 -20.80 6.32 -19.70
C ALA A 86 -22.06 7.03 -19.20
N GLY A 87 -22.15 7.31 -17.89
CA GLY A 87 -23.26 8.07 -17.31
C GLY A 87 -23.34 9.51 -17.82
N ILE A 88 -22.21 10.23 -17.90
CA ILE A 88 -22.17 11.60 -18.43
C ILE A 88 -22.55 11.63 -19.92
N VAL A 89 -22.00 10.71 -20.71
CA VAL A 89 -22.31 10.62 -22.14
C VAL A 89 -23.79 10.33 -22.34
N LEU A 90 -24.38 9.41 -21.57
CA LEU A 90 -25.80 9.08 -21.70
C LEU A 90 -26.70 10.25 -21.26
N ALA A 91 -26.37 10.92 -20.15
CA ALA A 91 -27.12 12.08 -19.67
C ALA A 91 -27.09 13.25 -20.66
N GLY A 92 -25.97 13.46 -21.37
CA GLY A 92 -25.81 14.56 -22.32
C GLY A 92 -26.38 14.30 -23.71
N ASN A 93 -26.79 13.06 -24.03
CA ASN A 93 -27.22 12.65 -25.38
C ASN A 93 -28.64 12.06 -25.42
N THR A 94 -29.41 12.10 -24.32
CA THR A 94 -30.74 11.50 -24.26
C THR A 94 -31.77 12.48 -23.71
N ASP A 95 -32.90 12.61 -24.41
CA ASP A 95 -34.07 13.35 -23.93
C ASP A 95 -35.13 12.42 -23.29
N ASP A 96 -34.90 11.11 -23.35
CA ASP A 96 -35.75 10.10 -22.75
C ASP A 96 -35.57 10.06 -21.23
N GLN A 97 -36.66 10.25 -20.50
CA GLN A 97 -36.69 10.25 -19.03
C GLN A 97 -36.18 8.93 -18.43
N ALA A 98 -36.43 7.78 -19.08
CA ALA A 98 -35.94 6.48 -18.62
C ALA A 98 -34.42 6.39 -18.74
N LEU A 99 -33.85 6.85 -19.86
CA LEU A 99 -32.40 6.87 -20.08
C LEU A 99 -31.71 7.89 -19.17
N GLY A 100 -32.35 9.04 -18.91
CA GLY A 100 -31.89 10.03 -17.94
C GLY A 100 -31.81 9.46 -16.52
N PHE A 101 -32.79 8.66 -16.09
CA PHE A 101 -32.75 7.98 -14.79
C PHE A 101 -31.61 6.95 -14.73
N VAL A 102 -31.40 6.17 -15.79
CA VAL A 102 -30.28 5.22 -15.88
C VAL A 102 -28.94 5.97 -15.81
N ALA A 103 -28.79 7.07 -16.54
CA ALA A 103 -27.59 7.90 -16.50
C ALA A 103 -27.31 8.45 -15.10
N GLY A 104 -28.35 8.96 -14.42
CA GLY A 104 -28.27 9.43 -13.04
C GLY A 104 -27.81 8.35 -12.06
N THR A 105 -28.37 7.14 -12.15
CA THR A 105 -27.96 6.02 -11.28
C THR A 105 -26.53 5.55 -11.57
N MET A 106 -26.08 5.57 -12.82
CA MET A 106 -24.68 5.28 -13.18
C MET A 106 -23.72 6.30 -12.56
N ILE A 107 -24.05 7.59 -12.62
CA ILE A 107 -23.24 8.66 -12.02
C ILE A 107 -23.20 8.49 -10.49
N VAL A 108 -24.33 8.31 -9.83
CA VAL A 108 -24.38 8.11 -8.36
C VAL A 108 -23.57 6.88 -7.95
N THR A 109 -23.72 5.77 -8.66
CA THR A 109 -22.97 4.53 -8.40
C THR A 109 -21.47 4.75 -8.58
N SER A 110 -21.06 5.53 -9.59
CA SER A 110 -19.65 5.88 -9.78
C SER A 110 -19.09 6.67 -8.60
N VAL A 111 -19.84 7.63 -8.04
CA VAL A 111 -19.41 8.39 -6.86
C VAL A 111 -19.25 7.46 -5.65
N VAL A 112 -20.17 6.52 -5.44
CA VAL A 112 -20.06 5.51 -4.38
C VAL A 112 -18.81 4.63 -4.56
N LEU A 113 -18.51 4.21 -5.79
CA LEU A 113 -17.29 3.46 -6.10
C LEU A 113 -16.03 4.29 -5.86
N LEU A 114 -16.03 5.58 -6.15
CA LEU A 114 -14.92 6.48 -5.85
C LEU A 114 -14.67 6.57 -4.34
N VAL A 115 -15.74 6.73 -3.55
CA VAL A 115 -15.63 6.76 -2.08
C VAL A 115 -15.10 5.41 -1.57
N ALA A 116 -15.63 4.29 -2.05
CA ALA A 116 -15.13 2.96 -1.70
C ALA A 116 -13.66 2.78 -2.07
N PHE A 117 -13.24 3.23 -3.25
CA PHE A 117 -11.84 3.22 -3.70
C PHE A 117 -10.95 4.04 -2.75
N LEU A 118 -11.36 5.26 -2.38
CA LEU A 118 -10.61 6.11 -1.45
C LEU A 118 -10.47 5.46 -0.07
N VAL A 119 -11.56 4.91 0.46
CA VAL A 119 -11.57 4.18 1.74
C VAL A 119 -10.61 2.98 1.68
N LEU A 120 -10.64 2.19 0.59
CA LEU A 120 -9.71 1.09 0.39
C LEU A 120 -8.26 1.59 0.26
N VAL A 121 -7.98 2.65 -0.50
CA VAL A 121 -6.61 3.19 -0.62
C VAL A 121 -6.06 3.63 0.75
N VAL A 122 -6.90 4.24 1.60
CA VAL A 122 -6.51 4.62 2.97
C VAL A 122 -6.27 3.37 3.82
N LEU A 123 -7.19 2.40 3.80
CA LEU A 123 -7.07 1.13 4.53
C LEU A 123 -5.86 0.29 4.07
N ARG A 124 -5.39 0.45 2.83
CA ARG A 124 -4.22 -0.27 2.31
C ARG A 124 -2.96 0.05 3.10
N ARG A 125 -2.84 1.26 3.65
CA ARG A 125 -1.72 1.64 4.52
C ARG A 125 -1.74 0.86 5.84
N TRP A 126 -2.89 0.27 6.20
CA TRP A 126 -3.12 -0.47 7.43
C TRP A 126 -3.04 -1.99 7.22
N ILE A 127 -3.45 -2.46 6.04
CA ILE A 127 -3.53 -3.89 5.69
C ILE A 127 -2.19 -4.37 5.10
N GLY A 128 -1.22 -4.67 5.98
CA GLY A 128 0.08 -5.20 5.59
C GLY A 128 1.15 -5.06 6.68
N PRO A 129 2.24 -5.86 6.62
CA PRO A 129 3.43 -5.56 7.39
C PRO A 129 3.93 -4.18 6.97
N GLY A 130 4.06 -3.28 7.94
CA GLY A 130 4.65 -1.97 7.73
C GLY A 130 6.17 -2.06 7.84
N ALA A 131 6.88 -1.09 7.30
CA ALA A 131 8.27 -0.90 7.68
C ALA A 131 8.65 0.57 7.60
N LYS A 132 9.56 0.98 8.48
CA LYS A 132 10.23 2.27 8.43
C LYS A 132 11.65 2.04 7.91
N VAL A 133 11.97 2.61 6.76
CA VAL A 133 13.33 2.59 6.23
C VAL A 133 14.12 3.61 7.04
N MET A 134 15.11 3.15 7.79
CA MET A 134 15.99 4.01 8.55
C MET A 134 17.15 4.50 7.66
N GLU A 135 17.79 5.58 8.10
CA GLU A 135 18.99 6.07 7.46
C GLU A 135 20.14 5.08 7.70
N PRO A 136 20.98 4.82 6.68
CA PRO A 136 22.16 3.99 6.87
C PRO A 136 23.08 4.63 7.92
N PRO A 137 23.59 3.86 8.91
CA PRO A 137 24.65 4.31 9.77
C PRO A 137 25.89 4.70 8.96
N ILE A 138 26.65 5.69 9.43
CA ILE A 138 27.88 6.15 8.79
C ILE A 138 28.82 4.95 8.58
N GLY A 139 29.23 4.70 7.33
CA GLY A 139 30.10 3.58 6.95
C GLY A 139 29.39 2.30 6.49
N TYR A 140 28.05 2.24 6.52
CA TYR A 140 27.27 1.12 5.97
C TYR A 140 26.43 1.56 4.76
N TYR A 141 26.51 0.80 3.66
CA TYR A 141 25.71 1.04 2.46
C TYR A 141 24.32 0.40 2.51
N ASP A 142 24.12 -0.58 3.39
CA ASP A 142 22.83 -1.24 3.59
C ASP A 142 21.89 -0.35 4.40
N LYS A 143 20.68 -0.14 3.87
CA LYS A 143 19.63 0.63 4.53
C LYS A 143 18.93 -0.25 5.56
N PRO A 144 19.08 -0.01 6.88
CA PRO A 144 18.34 -0.77 7.87
C PRO A 144 16.84 -0.50 7.74
N VAL A 145 16.04 -1.55 7.88
CA VAL A 145 14.58 -1.47 7.78
C VAL A 145 13.98 -1.95 9.10
N GLU A 146 13.28 -1.06 9.79
CA GLU A 146 12.50 -1.37 10.98
C GLU A 146 11.16 -1.96 10.54
N LEU A 147 10.98 -3.27 10.70
CA LEU A 147 9.70 -3.93 10.43
C LEU A 147 8.69 -3.53 11.52
N ARG A 148 7.54 -3.01 11.11
CA ARG A 148 6.41 -2.63 11.98
C ARG A 148 5.22 -3.53 11.68
N ARG A 149 4.41 -3.86 12.69
CA ARG A 149 3.21 -4.73 12.54
C ARG A 149 3.56 -6.11 12.00
N VAL A 150 4.60 -6.73 12.57
CA VAL A 150 4.93 -8.14 12.36
C VAL A 150 4.53 -8.97 13.57
N HIS A 151 4.22 -10.24 13.34
CA HIS A 151 3.80 -11.15 14.40
C HIS A 151 4.96 -11.42 15.40
N PRO A 152 4.72 -11.48 16.73
CA PRO A 152 5.79 -11.65 17.72
C PRO A 152 6.61 -12.94 17.55
N THR A 153 5.97 -14.03 17.10
CA THR A 153 6.70 -15.28 16.83
C THR A 153 7.69 -15.17 15.66
N PHE A 154 7.42 -14.28 14.70
CA PHE A 154 8.38 -13.98 13.64
C PHE A 154 9.59 -13.23 14.20
N VAL A 155 9.37 -12.28 15.10
CA VAL A 155 10.44 -11.52 15.79
C VAL A 155 11.34 -12.48 16.59
N GLY A 156 10.75 -13.40 17.36
CA GLY A 156 11.50 -14.42 18.08
C GLY A 156 12.37 -15.30 17.17
N ALA A 157 11.83 -15.72 16.01
CA ALA A 157 12.60 -16.51 15.03
C ALA A 157 13.77 -15.71 14.41
N ILE A 158 13.61 -14.40 14.19
CA ILE A 158 14.69 -13.54 13.69
C ILE A 158 15.79 -13.39 14.76
N HIS A 159 15.43 -13.16 16.02
CA HIS A 159 16.42 -13.08 17.11
C HIS A 159 17.21 -14.38 17.27
N GLN A 160 16.54 -15.53 17.19
CA GLN A 160 17.23 -16.83 17.21
C GLN A 160 18.21 -16.95 16.02
N MET A 161 17.79 -16.62 14.80
CA MET A 161 18.69 -16.63 13.64
C MET A 161 19.88 -15.69 13.79
N GLN A 162 19.67 -14.48 14.31
CA GLN A 162 20.74 -13.51 14.55
C GLN A 162 21.73 -14.03 15.59
N ALA A 163 21.24 -14.58 16.71
CA ALA A 163 22.08 -15.19 17.73
C ALA A 163 22.91 -16.35 17.17
N THR A 164 22.32 -17.23 16.35
CA THR A 164 23.05 -18.33 15.69
C THR A 164 24.13 -17.81 14.72
N ARG A 165 23.84 -16.75 13.95
CA ARG A 165 24.81 -16.14 13.03
C ARG A 165 25.96 -15.49 13.80
N MET A 166 25.67 -14.75 14.86
CA MET A 166 26.71 -14.14 15.70
C MET A 166 27.57 -15.21 16.38
N ALA A 167 26.97 -16.30 16.89
CA ALA A 167 27.71 -17.43 17.45
C ALA A 167 28.64 -18.10 16.43
N LYS A 168 28.22 -18.20 15.17
CA LYS A 168 29.04 -18.74 14.07
C LYS A 168 30.20 -17.81 13.69
N ILE A 169 29.99 -16.50 13.72
CA ILE A 169 31.05 -15.51 13.45
C ILE A 169 32.08 -15.49 14.60
N ALA A 170 31.62 -15.64 15.85
CA ALA A 170 32.48 -15.63 17.04
C ALA A 170 33.32 -16.91 17.22
N ARG A 171 33.00 -18.00 16.50
CA ARG A 171 33.82 -19.21 16.42
C ARG A 171 34.36 -19.38 14.99
N PRO A 172 35.39 -18.61 14.60
CA PRO A 172 36.12 -18.91 13.38
C PRO A 172 36.83 -20.26 13.60
N THR A 173 36.46 -21.26 12.82
CA THR A 173 37.26 -22.49 12.67
C THR A 173 38.55 -22.16 11.95
#